data_AF-A0A517U2W2-F1
#
_entry.id   AF-A0A517U2W2-F1
#
_cell.length_a   1.000
_cell.length_b   1.000
_cell.length_c   1.000
_cell.angle_alpha   90.00
_cell.angle_beta   90.00
_cell.angle_gamma   90.00
#
_symmetry.space_group_name_H-M   'P 1'
#
loop_
_entity.id
_entity.type
_entity.pdbx_description
1 polymer ?
#
loop_
_entity_poly.entity_id
_entity_poly.type
_entity_poly.pdbx_seq_one_letter_code
_entity_poly.pdbx_strand_id
1 'polypeptide(L)'
;MTNRPPHTTRTQRTIGMVASATMLALTLGVAPLRAASDEELSPMLMSPDAVAIKEVQFHQRLDNQVDVNAKFTNSDGKETTIAECMDGKPTVFVLAYYRCPRLCNMVLNGVAKVLQAIDFEAGKDFNVVVVSFDATDTIEIAADKKNSVVHAFNREGDPTGWNFLIGDQQTVKAAAESVGFQYVYDKKSGEYAHASGIVLLTPEGRVSRYFYGIDYPTRDVRLGLVEASQGQIGSPVDELLLLCLHYDPTNGKYGLAILNLVRAGGILTVAVMIGFIGFSIRKDYRVQAKVNSIEATGSAGGHIPSS
;
A
#
# COMPACT_ATOMS: atom_id res chain seq x y z
N MET A 1 -38.12 40.72 64.03
CA MET A 1 -38.76 40.75 62.70
C MET A 1 -37.97 41.67 61.78
N THR A 2 -37.03 41.13 61.00
CA THR A 2 -36.44 41.82 59.84
C THR A 2 -36.04 40.76 58.82
N ASN A 3 -36.58 40.92 57.62
CA ASN A 3 -36.73 39.92 56.57
C ASN A 3 -35.41 39.65 55.83
N ARG A 4 -35.14 38.38 55.53
CA ARG A 4 -34.00 37.91 54.72
C ARG A 4 -34.44 37.86 53.25
N PRO A 5 -33.74 38.48 52.28
CA PRO A 5 -34.11 38.34 50.88
C PRO A 5 -33.63 36.99 50.32
N PRO A 6 -34.39 36.33 49.42
CA PRO A 6 -33.97 35.11 48.77
C PRO A 6 -33.06 35.41 47.56
N HIS A 7 -32.05 34.57 47.40
CA HIS A 7 -31.16 34.51 46.24
C HIS A 7 -31.96 34.21 44.97
N THR A 8 -31.89 35.11 43.97
CA THR A 8 -32.38 34.83 42.62
C THR A 8 -31.23 34.30 41.76
N THR A 9 -31.41 33.08 41.26
CA THR A 9 -30.48 32.33 40.40
C THR A 9 -30.39 32.97 39.01
N ARG A 10 -29.30 33.71 38.78
CA ARG A 10 -28.92 34.31 37.49
C ARG A 10 -28.12 33.32 36.64
N THR A 11 -28.73 32.20 36.22
CA THR A 11 -27.96 31.14 35.50
C THR A 11 -28.72 30.46 34.33
N GLN A 12 -29.72 31.09 33.74
CA GLN A 12 -30.49 30.47 32.63
C GLN A 12 -30.60 31.28 31.33
N ARG A 13 -29.80 32.34 31.13
CA ARG A 13 -29.89 33.17 29.91
C ARG A 13 -28.73 33.06 28.93
N THR A 14 -27.73 32.20 29.18
CA THR A 14 -26.54 32.10 28.29
C THR A 14 -26.54 30.89 27.34
N ILE A 15 -27.47 29.94 27.47
CA ILE A 15 -27.49 28.73 26.62
C ILE A 15 -28.19 28.98 25.27
N GLY A 16 -29.06 30.00 25.17
CA GLY A 16 -29.82 30.29 23.95
C GLY A 16 -29.02 30.95 22.81
N MET A 17 -27.80 31.43 23.05
CA MET A 17 -27.05 32.23 22.07
C MET A 17 -25.94 31.46 21.34
N VAL A 18 -25.59 30.25 21.80
CA VAL A 18 -24.55 29.42 21.13
C VAL A 18 -25.16 28.55 20.02
N ALA A 19 -26.48 28.36 19.98
CA ALA A 19 -27.16 27.55 18.97
C ALA A 19 -27.40 28.26 17.61
N SER A 20 -27.23 29.58 17.53
CA SER A 20 -27.39 30.32 16.26
C SER A 20 -26.07 30.64 15.55
N ALA A 21 -24.92 30.44 16.18
CA ALA A 21 -23.62 30.71 15.56
C ALA A 21 -23.00 29.50 14.83
N THR A 22 -23.44 28.27 15.13
CA THR A 22 -22.92 27.04 14.49
C THR A 22 -23.64 26.67 13.19
N MET A 23 -24.76 27.32 12.84
CA MET A 23 -25.47 27.07 11.58
C MET A 23 -24.97 27.93 10.40
N LEU A 24 -24.04 28.87 10.61
CA LEU A 24 -23.44 29.69 9.56
C LEU A 24 -21.97 29.33 9.26
N ALA A 25 -21.42 28.31 9.95
CA ALA A 25 -20.09 27.77 9.64
C ALA A 25 -20.14 26.50 8.76
N LEU A 26 -21.35 25.99 8.45
CA LEU A 26 -21.53 24.77 7.65
C LEU A 26 -21.95 25.00 6.18
N THR A 27 -21.93 26.26 5.71
CA THR A 27 -22.29 26.60 4.31
C THR A 27 -21.11 27.08 3.47
N LEU A 28 -19.89 27.13 4.02
CA LEU A 28 -18.65 27.48 3.28
C LEU A 28 -17.81 26.28 2.85
N GLY A 29 -18.24 25.05 3.12
CA GLY A 29 -17.49 23.82 2.78
C GLY A 29 -18.11 22.97 1.65
N VAL A 30 -19.27 23.34 1.11
CA VAL A 30 -19.95 22.58 0.05
C VAL A 30 -20.10 23.48 -1.18
N ALA A 31 -18.98 23.98 -1.70
CA ALA A 31 -18.97 24.28 -3.12
C ALA A 31 -19.20 22.93 -3.83
N PRO A 32 -20.22 22.78 -4.69
CA PRO A 32 -20.14 21.72 -5.69
C PRO A 32 -18.86 22.05 -6.45
N LEU A 33 -17.85 21.20 -6.33
CA LEU A 33 -16.79 21.17 -7.30
C LEU A 33 -17.52 20.82 -8.60
N ARG A 34 -17.94 21.86 -9.34
CA ARG A 34 -18.30 21.76 -10.74
C ARG A 34 -17.20 20.90 -11.31
N ALA A 35 -17.57 19.72 -11.79
CA ALA A 35 -16.75 18.99 -12.72
C ALA A 35 -16.39 20.02 -13.79
N ALA A 36 -15.18 20.57 -13.68
CA ALA A 36 -14.55 21.23 -14.78
C ALA A 36 -14.54 20.14 -15.84
N SER A 37 -15.33 20.39 -16.88
CA SER A 37 -15.25 19.66 -18.13
C SER A 37 -13.79 19.40 -18.43
N ASP A 38 -13.46 18.12 -18.60
CA ASP A 38 -12.23 17.65 -19.19
C ASP A 38 -12.05 18.35 -20.54
N GLU A 39 -11.42 19.51 -20.52
CA GLU A 39 -10.97 20.21 -21.71
C GLU A 39 -9.45 20.28 -21.65
N GLU A 40 -8.87 19.33 -22.36
CA GLU A 40 -7.53 19.34 -22.95
C GLU A 40 -6.33 19.51 -22.01
N LEU A 41 -6.00 18.45 -21.27
CA LEU A 41 -4.60 18.06 -21.17
C LEU A 41 -4.32 17.07 -22.31
N SER A 42 -3.61 17.55 -23.32
CA SER A 42 -3.30 16.86 -24.57
C SER A 42 -2.91 15.39 -24.37
N PRO A 43 -3.46 14.44 -25.16
CA PRO A 43 -3.00 13.06 -25.18
C PRO A 43 -1.73 12.96 -26.04
N MET A 44 -0.65 13.65 -25.66
CA MET A 44 0.67 13.48 -26.29
C MET A 44 1.49 12.40 -25.59
N LEU A 45 0.89 11.27 -25.21
CA LEU A 45 1.63 10.05 -24.83
C LEU A 45 0.87 8.74 -25.12
N MET A 46 -0.26 8.77 -25.82
CA MET A 46 -0.86 7.53 -26.32
C MET A 46 -0.28 7.20 -27.70
N SER A 47 0.95 6.69 -27.70
CA SER A 47 1.39 5.86 -28.83
C SER A 47 0.44 4.64 -28.91
N PRO A 48 0.07 4.16 -30.11
CA PRO A 48 -0.65 2.89 -30.29
C PRO A 48 -0.01 1.66 -29.62
N ASP A 49 1.20 1.80 -29.04
CA ASP A 49 1.90 0.77 -28.27
C ASP A 49 1.39 0.61 -26.81
N ALA A 50 0.52 1.51 -26.32
CA ALA A 50 -0.04 1.43 -24.96
C ALA A 50 -0.94 0.21 -24.71
N VAL A 51 -1.38 -0.48 -25.77
CA VAL A 51 -2.24 -1.66 -25.67
C VAL A 51 -1.47 -2.90 -25.18
N ALA A 52 -0.20 -3.06 -25.55
CA ALA A 52 0.64 -4.18 -25.09
C ALA A 52 1.08 -4.04 -23.62
N ILE A 53 1.16 -2.82 -23.10
CA ILE A 53 1.60 -2.53 -21.73
C ILE A 53 0.49 -2.84 -20.70
N LYS A 54 -0.78 -2.86 -21.12
CA LYS A 54 -1.92 -3.10 -20.21
C LYS A 54 -2.02 -4.55 -19.71
N GLU A 55 -1.39 -5.48 -20.42
CA GLU A 55 -1.41 -6.92 -20.15
C GLU A 55 -0.23 -7.41 -19.30
N VAL A 56 0.68 -6.53 -18.92
CA VAL A 56 1.90 -6.92 -18.19
C VAL A 56 1.81 -6.45 -16.75
N GLN A 57 1.41 -7.35 -15.85
CA GLN A 57 1.22 -7.09 -14.43
C GLN A 57 1.97 -8.10 -13.57
N PHE A 58 2.30 -7.69 -12.34
CA PHE A 58 2.75 -8.62 -11.32
C PHE A 58 1.51 -9.19 -10.64
N HIS A 59 1.18 -10.45 -10.91
CA HIS A 59 0.10 -11.14 -10.21
C HIS A 59 0.63 -11.71 -8.91
N GLN A 60 0.11 -11.22 -7.78
CA GLN A 60 0.52 -11.69 -6.48
C GLN A 60 0.21 -13.21 -6.31
N ARG A 61 1.23 -13.98 -5.95
CA ARG A 61 1.20 -15.43 -5.69
C ARG A 61 1.79 -15.73 -4.30
N LEU A 62 1.31 -15.04 -3.26
CA LEU A 62 1.72 -15.30 -1.88
C LEU A 62 1.55 -16.78 -1.52
N ASP A 63 2.47 -17.30 -0.70
CA ASP A 63 2.60 -18.71 -0.30
C ASP A 63 2.90 -19.70 -1.44
N ASN A 64 2.93 -19.24 -2.70
CA ASN A 64 3.23 -20.13 -3.81
C ASN A 64 4.70 -20.58 -3.76
N GLN A 65 4.93 -21.83 -4.17
CA GLN A 65 6.26 -22.44 -4.19
C GLN A 65 6.96 -22.14 -5.51
N VAL A 66 8.15 -21.55 -5.44
CA VAL A 66 9.06 -21.50 -6.58
C VAL A 66 9.65 -22.90 -6.79
N ASP A 67 9.82 -23.33 -8.05
CA ASP A 67 10.55 -24.56 -8.35
C ASP A 67 12.04 -24.36 -8.04
N VAL A 68 12.39 -24.56 -6.77
CA VAL A 68 13.74 -24.31 -6.29
C VAL A 68 14.76 -25.32 -6.82
N ASN A 69 14.31 -26.45 -7.36
CA ASN A 69 15.16 -27.52 -7.90
C ASN A 69 15.38 -27.39 -9.41
N ALA A 70 14.74 -26.40 -10.05
CA ALA A 70 14.99 -26.08 -11.44
C ALA A 70 16.48 -25.78 -11.68
N LYS A 71 17.00 -26.32 -12.78
CA LYS A 71 18.42 -26.20 -13.14
C LYS A 71 18.67 -24.90 -13.89
N PHE A 72 19.66 -24.15 -13.42
CA PHE A 72 20.16 -22.92 -14.04
C PHE A 72 21.67 -23.01 -14.21
N THR A 73 22.22 -22.10 -15.00
CA THR A 73 23.66 -21.83 -15.03
C THR A 73 23.90 -20.50 -14.35
N ASN A 74 24.85 -20.45 -13.41
CA ASN A 74 25.21 -19.19 -12.75
C ASN A 74 26.18 -18.35 -13.59
N SER A 75 26.47 -17.13 -13.13
CA SER A 75 27.44 -16.21 -13.74
C SER A 75 28.87 -16.75 -13.84
N ASP A 76 29.20 -17.81 -13.10
CA ASP A 76 30.53 -18.42 -13.09
C ASP A 76 30.60 -19.63 -14.05
N GLY A 77 29.50 -19.92 -14.78
CA GLY A 77 29.37 -21.03 -15.71
C GLY A 77 29.09 -22.39 -15.05
N LYS A 78 28.73 -22.41 -13.77
CA LYS A 78 28.40 -23.63 -13.02
C LYS A 78 26.90 -23.92 -13.10
N GLU A 79 26.54 -25.19 -13.36
CA GLU A 79 25.16 -25.67 -13.17
C GLU A 79 24.80 -25.59 -11.67
N THR A 80 23.65 -25.00 -11.38
CA THR A 80 23.16 -24.75 -10.02
C THR A 80 21.63 -24.85 -9.98
N THR A 81 21.06 -24.84 -8.79
CA THR A 81 19.62 -24.67 -8.57
C THR A 81 19.34 -23.39 -7.79
N ILE A 82 18.08 -22.94 -7.79
CA ILE A 82 17.66 -21.83 -6.93
C ILE A 82 17.87 -22.20 -5.45
N ALA A 83 17.58 -23.44 -5.05
CA ALA A 83 17.78 -23.94 -3.68
C ALA A 83 19.24 -23.79 -3.22
N GLU A 84 20.20 -24.16 -4.06
CA GLU A 84 21.63 -24.03 -3.76
C GLU A 84 22.05 -22.56 -3.64
N CYS A 85 21.51 -21.67 -4.49
CA CYS A 85 21.77 -20.23 -4.40
C CYS A 85 21.11 -19.59 -3.16
N MET A 86 19.99 -20.14 -2.70
CA MET A 86 19.28 -19.71 -1.50
C MET A 86 19.97 -20.17 -0.22
N ASP A 87 20.64 -21.34 -0.23
CA ASP A 87 21.41 -21.88 0.91
C ASP A 87 20.60 -21.87 2.23
N GLY A 88 19.30 -22.19 2.15
CA GLY A 88 18.39 -22.19 3.30
C GLY A 88 18.19 -20.82 3.97
N LYS A 89 18.40 -19.72 3.25
CA LYS A 89 18.23 -18.34 3.75
C LYS A 89 17.05 -17.64 3.09
N PRO A 90 16.43 -16.64 3.76
CA PRO A 90 15.49 -15.76 3.09
C PRO A 90 16.17 -15.13 1.87
N THR A 91 15.42 -14.97 0.79
CA THR A 91 16.02 -14.61 -0.50
C THR A 91 15.27 -13.47 -1.17
N VAL A 92 16.00 -12.44 -1.61
CA VAL A 92 15.51 -11.42 -2.53
C VAL A 92 15.56 -12.00 -3.93
N PHE A 93 14.41 -12.34 -4.48
CA PHE A 93 14.24 -12.90 -5.81
C PHE A 93 13.86 -11.82 -6.81
N VAL A 94 14.61 -11.74 -7.91
CA VAL A 94 14.47 -10.70 -8.93
C VAL A 94 14.47 -11.33 -10.31
N LEU A 95 13.51 -10.95 -11.15
CA LEU A 95 13.50 -11.29 -12.57
C LEU A 95 13.94 -10.07 -13.37
N ALA A 96 15.05 -10.18 -14.09
CA ALA A 96 15.65 -9.05 -14.78
C ALA A 96 16.31 -9.47 -16.10
N TYR A 97 15.97 -8.81 -17.19
CA TYR A 97 16.67 -8.96 -18.47
C TYR A 97 18.00 -8.21 -18.43
N TYR A 98 19.12 -8.93 -18.58
CA TYR A 98 20.44 -8.37 -18.29
C TYR A 98 20.89 -7.33 -19.32
N ARG A 99 20.48 -7.45 -20.58
CA ARG A 99 20.81 -6.44 -21.60
C ARG A 99 19.83 -5.28 -21.66
N CYS A 100 18.83 -5.21 -20.78
CA CYS A 100 17.92 -4.07 -20.72
C CYS A 100 18.69 -2.79 -20.36
N PRO A 101 18.66 -1.74 -21.22
CA PRO A 101 19.40 -0.52 -20.95
C PRO A 101 18.72 0.40 -19.93
N ARG A 102 17.44 0.16 -19.61
CA ARG A 102 16.59 1.09 -18.83
C ARG A 102 16.09 0.46 -17.53
N LEU A 103 14.88 -0.07 -17.54
CA LEU A 103 14.10 -0.36 -16.32
C LEU A 103 14.74 -1.43 -15.43
N CYS A 104 15.31 -2.50 -15.99
CA CYS A 104 15.94 -3.55 -15.19
C CYS A 104 17.15 -3.02 -14.39
N ASN A 105 17.91 -2.07 -14.94
CA ASN A 105 19.00 -1.44 -14.19
C ASN A 105 18.45 -0.62 -13.01
N MET A 106 17.31 0.05 -13.17
CA MET A 106 16.67 0.78 -12.08
C MET A 106 16.20 -0.15 -10.96
N VAL A 107 15.56 -1.28 -11.31
CA VAL A 107 15.16 -2.33 -10.35
C VAL A 107 16.37 -2.84 -9.57
N LEU A 108 17.43 -3.26 -10.26
CA LEU A 108 18.63 -3.82 -9.62
C LEU A 108 19.39 -2.78 -8.77
N ASN A 109 19.44 -1.52 -9.21
CA ASN A 109 20.00 -0.44 -8.42
C ASN A 109 19.15 -0.12 -7.18
N GLY A 110 17.82 -0.20 -7.29
CA GLY A 110 16.90 -0.10 -6.16
C GLY A 110 17.16 -1.18 -5.11
N VAL A 111 17.37 -2.42 -5.56
CA VAL A 111 17.78 -3.54 -4.70
C VAL A 111 19.12 -3.25 -4.03
N ALA A 112 20.14 -2.88 -4.80
CA ALA A 112 21.46 -2.59 -4.23
C ALA A 112 21.37 -1.47 -3.16
N LYS A 113 20.67 -0.38 -3.47
CA LYS A 113 20.48 0.77 -2.57
C LYS A 113 19.76 0.37 -1.28
N VAL A 114 18.66 -0.40 -1.37
CA VAL A 114 17.90 -0.78 -0.17
C VAL A 114 18.69 -1.74 0.72
N LEU A 115 19.42 -2.68 0.10
CA LEU A 115 20.23 -3.66 0.80
C LEU A 115 21.51 -3.05 1.43
N GLN A 116 22.05 -1.97 0.86
CA GLN A 116 23.14 -1.19 1.48
C GLN A 116 22.67 -0.51 2.76
N ALA A 117 21.41 -0.09 2.80
CA ALA A 117 20.85 0.71 3.88
C ALA A 117 20.37 -0.11 5.09
N ILE A 118 20.26 -1.44 4.96
CA ILE A 118 19.92 -2.34 6.08
C ILE A 118 21.18 -2.88 6.76
N ASP A 119 21.06 -3.36 7.99
CA ASP A 119 22.12 -3.94 8.82
C ASP A 119 22.38 -5.43 8.56
N PHE A 120 21.82 -6.00 7.49
CA PHE A 120 22.00 -7.39 7.10
C PHE A 120 23.05 -7.56 6.01
N GLU A 121 23.72 -8.70 6.00
CA GLU A 121 24.76 -9.07 5.05
C GLU A 121 24.27 -10.15 4.08
N ALA A 122 24.41 -9.88 2.77
CA ALA A 122 24.18 -10.89 1.74
C ALA A 122 25.17 -12.05 1.91
N GLY A 123 24.72 -13.29 1.70
CA GLY A 123 25.51 -14.49 1.94
C GLY A 123 25.52 -14.97 3.38
N LYS A 124 25.20 -14.12 4.36
CA LYS A 124 25.09 -14.47 5.78
C LYS A 124 23.64 -14.52 6.26
N ASP A 125 22.93 -13.40 6.17
CA ASP A 125 21.57 -13.24 6.70
C ASP A 125 20.49 -13.52 5.65
N PHE A 126 20.80 -13.21 4.38
CA PHE A 126 19.92 -13.42 3.24
C PHE A 126 20.74 -13.65 1.97
N ASN A 127 20.09 -14.11 0.89
CA ASN A 127 20.70 -14.20 -0.44
C ASN A 127 19.92 -13.37 -1.47
N VAL A 128 20.58 -13.03 -2.57
CA VAL A 128 19.97 -12.39 -3.73
C VAL A 128 20.06 -13.34 -4.91
N VAL A 129 18.93 -13.68 -5.50
CA VAL A 129 18.85 -14.52 -6.69
C VAL A 129 18.20 -13.71 -7.80
N VAL A 130 18.98 -13.39 -8.82
CA VAL A 130 18.54 -12.66 -10.00
C VAL A 130 18.48 -13.64 -11.17
N VAL A 131 17.29 -13.91 -11.70
CA VAL A 131 17.11 -14.78 -12.86
C VAL A 131 16.87 -13.93 -14.10
N SER A 132 17.62 -14.17 -15.18
CA SER A 132 17.29 -13.55 -16.46
C SER A 132 16.02 -14.15 -17.05
N PHE A 133 15.10 -13.28 -17.46
CA PHE A 133 13.91 -13.71 -18.20
C PHE A 133 14.14 -13.84 -19.73
N ASP A 134 15.35 -13.52 -20.20
CA ASP A 134 15.78 -13.70 -21.59
C ASP A 134 16.66 -14.95 -21.71
N ALA A 135 16.12 -16.00 -22.33
CA ALA A 135 16.82 -17.26 -22.56
C ALA A 135 18.00 -17.17 -23.54
N THR A 136 18.22 -16.00 -24.15
CA THR A 136 19.35 -15.74 -25.04
C THR A 136 20.51 -15.02 -24.35
N ASP A 137 20.38 -14.67 -23.07
CA ASP A 137 21.49 -14.15 -22.27
C ASP A 137 22.56 -15.24 -22.04
N THR A 138 23.83 -14.84 -22.09
CA THR A 138 24.98 -15.75 -21.95
C THR A 138 25.62 -15.61 -20.57
N ILE A 139 26.56 -16.52 -20.27
CA ILE A 139 27.32 -16.50 -19.00
C ILE A 139 28.09 -15.18 -18.86
N GLU A 140 28.70 -14.70 -19.96
CA GLU A 140 29.44 -13.44 -19.99
C GLU A 140 28.53 -12.26 -19.65
N ILE A 141 27.33 -12.22 -20.23
CA ILE A 141 26.34 -11.17 -19.95
C ILE A 141 25.90 -11.21 -18.49
N ALA A 142 25.69 -12.41 -17.93
CA ALA A 142 25.32 -12.58 -16.53
C ALA A 142 26.43 -12.13 -15.57
N ALA A 143 27.68 -12.48 -15.87
CA ALA A 143 28.86 -12.06 -15.11
C ALA A 143 29.05 -10.53 -15.16
N ASP A 144 28.97 -9.93 -16.34
CA ASP A 144 29.06 -8.48 -16.52
C ASP A 144 27.96 -7.76 -15.74
N LYS A 145 26.73 -8.27 -15.80
CA LYS A 145 25.62 -7.71 -15.03
C LYS A 145 25.87 -7.82 -13.52
N LYS A 146 26.26 -9.00 -13.02
CA LYS A 146 26.60 -9.22 -11.62
C LYS A 146 27.65 -8.22 -11.15
N ASN A 147 28.75 -8.10 -11.89
CA ASN A 147 29.84 -7.18 -11.57
C ASN A 147 29.34 -5.73 -11.51
N SER A 148 28.52 -5.30 -12.48
CA SER A 148 27.98 -3.93 -12.50
C SER A 148 27.10 -3.62 -11.27
N VAL A 149 26.26 -4.56 -10.84
CA VAL A 149 25.35 -4.39 -9.70
C VAL A 149 26.11 -4.46 -8.38
N VAL A 150 27.02 -5.42 -8.23
CA VAL A 150 27.85 -5.56 -7.02
C VAL A 150 28.78 -4.35 -6.86
N HIS A 151 29.36 -3.82 -7.94
CA HIS A 151 30.14 -2.60 -7.87
C HIS A 151 29.31 -1.39 -7.43
N ALA A 152 28.04 -1.29 -7.84
CA ALA A 152 27.13 -0.26 -7.33
C ALA A 152 26.74 -0.50 -5.86
N PHE A 153 26.70 -1.78 -5.44
CA PHE A 153 26.40 -2.21 -4.07
C PHE A 153 27.52 -1.93 -3.06
N ASN A 154 28.73 -1.53 -3.49
CA ASN A 154 29.93 -1.17 -2.72
C ASN A 154 29.78 -1.00 -1.19
N ARG A 155 29.58 -2.13 -0.50
CA ARG A 155 29.84 -2.32 0.92
C ARG A 155 31.12 -3.11 0.96
N GLU A 156 32.10 -2.72 1.77
CA GLU A 156 33.33 -3.48 1.95
C GLU A 156 32.98 -4.94 2.32
N GLY A 157 32.99 -5.84 1.34
CA GLY A 157 32.37 -7.15 1.47
C GLY A 157 32.39 -7.93 0.16
N ASP A 158 32.70 -9.22 0.28
CA ASP A 158 32.70 -10.20 -0.80
C ASP A 158 31.30 -10.28 -1.45
N PRO A 159 31.16 -10.38 -2.79
CA PRO A 159 29.88 -10.64 -3.50
C PRO A 159 29.15 -11.92 -3.09
N THR A 160 29.55 -12.57 -2.00
CA THR A 160 28.93 -13.77 -1.46
C THR A 160 27.42 -13.53 -1.28
N GLY A 161 26.61 -14.43 -1.81
CA GLY A 161 25.16 -14.36 -1.75
C GLY A 161 24.47 -13.65 -2.93
N TRP A 162 25.20 -13.02 -3.85
CA TRP A 162 24.63 -12.53 -5.11
C TRP A 162 24.77 -13.57 -6.22
N ASN A 163 23.65 -14.14 -6.65
CA ASN A 163 23.57 -15.19 -7.65
C ASN A 163 22.82 -14.67 -8.88
N PHE A 164 23.50 -14.64 -10.03
CA PHE A 164 22.90 -14.28 -11.32
C PHE A 164 22.79 -15.53 -12.15
N LEU A 165 21.57 -15.85 -12.58
CA LEU A 165 21.19 -17.12 -13.18
C LEU A 165 20.64 -16.91 -14.58
N ILE A 166 21.09 -17.76 -15.51
CA ILE A 166 20.52 -17.92 -16.84
C ILE A 166 19.93 -19.32 -16.97
N GLY A 167 18.92 -19.49 -17.80
CA GLY A 167 18.26 -20.77 -18.03
C GLY A 167 17.58 -20.81 -19.39
N ASP A 168 17.12 -22.00 -19.78
CA ASP A 168 16.32 -22.14 -20.98
C ASP A 168 14.94 -21.46 -20.83
N GLN A 169 14.27 -21.26 -21.96
CA GLN A 169 12.99 -20.56 -22.03
C GLN A 169 11.89 -21.19 -21.17
N GLN A 170 11.86 -22.52 -21.05
CA GLN A 170 10.84 -23.23 -20.29
C GLN A 170 11.09 -23.05 -18.79
N THR A 171 12.32 -23.23 -18.36
CA THR A 171 12.76 -23.11 -16.98
C THR A 171 12.54 -21.69 -16.45
N VAL A 172 12.97 -20.69 -17.21
CA VAL A 172 12.82 -19.27 -16.90
C VAL A 172 11.35 -18.86 -16.82
N LYS A 173 10.53 -19.33 -17.78
CA LYS A 173 9.10 -19.04 -17.80
C LYS A 173 8.39 -19.65 -16.58
N ALA A 174 8.72 -20.88 -16.21
CA ALA A 174 8.17 -21.52 -15.01
C ALA A 174 8.52 -20.75 -13.73
N ALA A 175 9.78 -20.28 -13.60
CA ALA A 175 10.19 -19.44 -12.49
C ALA A 175 9.39 -18.12 -12.45
N ALA A 176 9.23 -17.45 -13.59
CA ALA A 176 8.43 -16.24 -13.70
C ALA A 176 6.95 -16.45 -13.32
N GLU A 177 6.32 -17.51 -13.85
CA GLU A 177 4.93 -17.86 -13.54
C GLU A 177 4.74 -18.21 -12.06
N SER A 178 5.72 -18.87 -11.43
CA SER A 178 5.64 -19.26 -10.02
C SER A 178 5.54 -18.06 -9.07
N VAL A 179 6.15 -16.93 -9.43
CA VAL A 179 6.00 -15.68 -8.66
C VAL A 179 4.94 -14.76 -9.24
N GLY A 180 4.33 -15.12 -10.39
CA GLY A 180 3.32 -14.34 -11.09
C GLY A 180 3.87 -13.12 -11.84
N PHE A 181 5.13 -13.18 -12.25
CA PHE A 181 5.78 -12.17 -13.07
C PHE A 181 5.40 -12.36 -14.55
N GLN A 182 4.75 -11.36 -15.14
CA GLN A 182 4.44 -11.34 -16.56
C GLN A 182 5.48 -10.54 -17.34
N TYR A 183 5.78 -11.03 -18.54
CA TYR A 183 6.63 -10.37 -19.51
C TYR A 183 6.21 -10.76 -20.92
N VAL A 184 6.34 -9.83 -21.86
CA VAL A 184 5.99 -10.00 -23.27
C VAL A 184 7.10 -9.38 -24.11
N TYR A 185 7.59 -10.13 -25.10
CA TYR A 185 8.55 -9.59 -26.06
C TYR A 185 7.84 -8.74 -27.11
N ASP A 186 8.23 -7.48 -27.25
CA ASP A 186 7.76 -6.61 -28.31
C ASP A 186 8.72 -6.64 -29.50
N LYS A 187 8.26 -7.26 -30.60
CA LYS A 187 9.04 -7.37 -31.84
C LYS A 187 9.34 -6.01 -32.49
N LYS A 188 8.56 -4.95 -32.21
CA LYS A 188 8.78 -3.64 -32.83
C LYS A 188 9.93 -2.89 -32.17
N SER A 189 9.96 -2.86 -30.85
CA SER A 189 11.04 -2.24 -30.08
C SER A 189 12.27 -3.14 -29.95
N GLY A 190 12.10 -4.46 -30.08
CA GLY A 190 13.14 -5.43 -29.75
C GLY A 190 13.41 -5.53 -28.25
N GLU A 191 12.48 -5.03 -27.43
CA GLU A 191 12.55 -5.03 -25.97
C GLU A 191 11.44 -5.89 -25.36
N TYR A 192 11.56 -6.19 -24.07
CA TYR A 192 10.50 -6.85 -23.29
C TYR A 192 9.70 -5.82 -22.51
N ALA A 193 8.38 -5.86 -22.63
CA ALA A 193 7.48 -5.26 -21.65
C ALA A 193 7.38 -6.22 -20.46
N HIS A 194 7.69 -5.76 -19.25
CA HIS A 194 7.69 -6.61 -18.06
C HIS A 194 7.20 -5.85 -16.82
N ALA A 195 6.71 -6.59 -15.81
CA ALA A 195 6.39 -6.02 -14.51
C ALA A 195 7.66 -5.53 -13.80
N SER A 196 7.55 -4.61 -12.84
CA SER A 196 8.70 -4.14 -12.05
C SER A 196 8.48 -4.41 -10.57
N GLY A 197 9.51 -4.93 -9.91
CA GLY A 197 9.46 -5.26 -8.49
C GLY A 197 10.40 -6.39 -8.12
N ILE A 198 10.39 -6.71 -6.83
CA ILE A 198 11.12 -7.80 -6.22
C ILE A 198 10.19 -8.65 -5.37
N VAL A 199 10.59 -9.90 -5.16
CA VAL A 199 9.84 -10.88 -4.39
C VAL A 199 10.74 -11.38 -3.27
N LEU A 200 10.24 -11.39 -2.03
CA LEU A 200 10.93 -12.04 -0.93
C LEU A 200 10.46 -13.49 -0.83
N LEU A 201 11.43 -14.41 -0.76
CA LEU A 201 11.21 -15.82 -0.57
C LEU A 201 11.63 -16.25 0.84
N THR A 202 10.89 -17.19 1.43
CA THR A 202 11.31 -17.90 2.65
C THR A 202 12.52 -18.81 2.35
N PRO A 203 13.25 -19.31 3.37
CA PRO A 203 14.29 -20.32 3.21
C PRO A 203 13.91 -21.54 2.35
N GLU A 204 12.63 -21.91 2.31
CA GLU A 204 12.11 -23.04 1.54
C GLU A 204 11.69 -22.67 0.11
N GLY A 205 11.79 -21.40 -0.27
CA GLY A 205 11.40 -20.92 -1.60
C GLY A 205 9.91 -20.59 -1.76
N ARG A 206 9.19 -20.37 -0.66
CA ARG A 206 7.82 -19.85 -0.71
C ARG A 206 7.80 -18.35 -0.85
N VAL A 207 6.88 -17.82 -1.63
CA VAL A 207 6.66 -16.38 -1.80
C VAL A 207 6.11 -15.76 -0.52
N SER A 208 6.94 -14.99 0.18
CA SER A 208 6.58 -14.33 1.44
C SER A 208 6.01 -12.93 1.23
N ARG A 209 6.62 -12.12 0.35
CA ARG A 209 6.22 -10.71 0.18
C ARG A 209 6.60 -10.16 -1.19
N TYR A 210 5.90 -9.11 -1.61
CA TYR A 210 6.15 -8.38 -2.86
C TYR A 210 6.52 -6.93 -2.57
N PHE A 211 7.39 -6.37 -3.40
CA PHE A 211 7.65 -4.93 -3.47
C PHE A 211 7.66 -4.52 -4.94
N TYR A 212 6.70 -3.70 -5.35
CA TYR A 212 6.57 -3.28 -6.74
C TYR A 212 7.40 -2.03 -7.06
N GLY A 213 7.63 -1.80 -8.35
CA GLY A 213 8.36 -0.63 -8.82
C GLY A 213 9.88 -0.78 -8.70
N ILE A 214 10.56 0.36 -8.49
CA ILE A 214 12.02 0.48 -8.47
C ILE A 214 12.56 1.07 -7.16
N ASP A 215 11.69 1.63 -6.32
CA ASP A 215 12.03 2.24 -5.03
C ASP A 215 11.41 1.41 -3.90
N TYR A 216 12.26 0.83 -3.06
CA TYR A 216 11.84 -0.10 -2.01
C TYR A 216 12.06 0.53 -0.63
N PRO A 217 11.01 0.65 0.21
CA PRO A 217 11.16 1.20 1.56
C PRO A 217 12.09 0.32 2.41
N THR A 218 13.22 0.88 2.87
CA THR A 218 14.25 0.14 3.63
C THR A 218 13.70 -0.59 4.85
N ARG A 219 12.83 0.07 5.61
CA ARG A 219 12.23 -0.52 6.82
C ARG A 219 11.38 -1.75 6.47
N ASP A 220 10.63 -1.68 5.38
CA ASP A 220 9.68 -2.73 5.00
C ASP A 220 10.41 -3.91 4.39
N VAL A 221 11.45 -3.68 3.57
CA VAL A 221 12.32 -4.75 3.07
C VAL A 221 13.04 -5.45 4.21
N ARG A 222 13.59 -4.69 5.17
CA ARG A 222 14.23 -5.26 6.37
C ARG A 222 13.26 -6.12 7.16
N LEU A 223 12.06 -5.61 7.44
CA LEU A 223 11.03 -6.37 8.15
C LEU A 223 10.62 -7.62 7.37
N GLY A 224 10.39 -7.50 6.06
CA GLY A 224 10.03 -8.60 5.20
C GLY A 224 11.09 -9.71 5.15
N LEU A 225 12.38 -9.37 5.21
CA LEU A 225 13.45 -10.37 5.32
C LEU A 225 13.43 -11.12 6.66
N VAL A 226 13.10 -10.43 7.76
CA VAL A 226 12.93 -11.06 9.09
C VAL A 226 11.69 -11.95 9.13
N GLU A 227 10.58 -11.51 8.53
CA GLU A 227 9.36 -12.31 8.42
C GLU A 227 9.60 -13.55 7.55
N ALA A 228 10.23 -13.37 6.38
CA ALA A 228 10.56 -14.46 5.47
C ALA A 228 11.51 -15.48 6.09
N SER A 229 12.50 -15.06 6.89
CA SER A 229 13.44 -15.97 7.56
C SER A 229 12.75 -16.86 8.60
N GLN A 230 11.62 -16.41 9.14
CA GLN A 230 10.76 -17.18 10.05
C GLN A 230 9.69 -17.99 9.30
N GLY A 231 9.71 -18.01 7.96
CA GLY A 231 8.71 -18.68 7.13
C GLY A 231 7.35 -17.99 7.12
N GLN A 232 7.27 -16.73 7.56
CA GLN A 232 6.00 -15.98 7.56
C GLN A 232 5.65 -15.54 6.14
N ILE A 233 4.36 -15.64 5.83
CA ILE A 233 3.78 -15.15 4.56
C ILE A 233 3.01 -13.88 4.86
N GLY A 234 3.33 -12.80 4.15
CA GLY A 234 2.65 -11.51 4.29
C GLY A 234 1.17 -11.61 3.90
N SER A 235 0.35 -10.69 4.42
CA SER A 235 -1.05 -10.59 4.05
C SER A 235 -1.25 -9.64 2.85
N PRO A 236 -2.15 -9.96 1.89
CA PRO A 236 -2.56 -9.02 0.85
C PRO A 236 -3.14 -7.70 1.40
N VAL A 237 -3.59 -7.71 2.67
CA VAL A 237 -4.20 -6.54 3.34
C VAL A 237 -3.15 -5.61 3.95
N ASP A 238 -1.95 -6.10 4.28
CA ASP A 238 -0.88 -5.23 4.81
C ASP A 238 -0.39 -4.23 3.76
N GLU A 239 -0.49 -4.61 2.49
CA GLU A 239 -0.19 -3.76 1.33
C GLU A 239 -1.29 -2.69 1.10
N LEU A 240 -2.55 -3.01 1.44
CA LEU A 240 -3.65 -2.04 1.45
C LEU A 240 -3.51 -1.00 2.56
N LEU A 241 -2.92 -1.36 3.70
CA LEU A 241 -2.61 -0.41 4.77
C LEU A 241 -1.42 0.50 4.40
N LEU A 242 -0.47 0.01 3.60
CA LEU A 242 0.61 0.82 3.00
C LEU A 242 0.09 1.78 1.90
N LEU A 243 -1.06 1.50 1.29
CA LEU A 243 -1.76 2.41 0.38
C LEU A 243 -2.18 3.74 1.04
N CYS A 244 -2.31 3.76 2.38
CA CYS A 244 -2.56 4.99 3.13
C CYS A 244 -1.29 5.80 3.41
N LEU A 245 -0.09 5.21 3.29
CA LEU A 245 1.19 5.86 3.56
C LEU A 245 1.99 6.19 2.29
N HIS A 246 1.72 5.53 1.15
CA HIS A 246 2.25 5.91 -0.17
C HIS A 246 1.17 5.77 -1.24
N TYR A 247 0.63 6.92 -1.67
CA TYR A 247 -0.28 7.03 -2.80
C TYR A 247 0.52 7.07 -4.10
N ASP A 248 0.53 5.97 -4.86
CA ASP A 248 0.97 5.94 -6.26
C ASP A 248 -0.25 6.12 -7.18
N PRO A 249 -0.38 7.26 -7.89
CA PRO A 249 -1.54 7.58 -8.73
C PRO A 249 -1.69 6.69 -9.98
N THR A 250 -0.73 5.83 -10.30
CA THR A 250 -0.77 5.00 -11.53
C THR A 250 -1.75 3.81 -11.45
N ASN A 251 -2.03 3.29 -10.25
CA ASN A 251 -3.00 2.20 -10.02
C ASN A 251 -4.42 2.69 -9.63
N GLY A 252 -4.75 3.94 -9.99
CA GLY A 252 -5.83 4.78 -9.45
C GLY A 252 -7.28 4.26 -9.47
N LYS A 253 -7.57 3.04 -9.95
CA LYS A 253 -8.93 2.47 -9.90
C LYS A 253 -9.32 2.02 -8.50
N TYR A 254 -8.41 1.39 -7.77
CA TYR A 254 -8.68 0.94 -6.41
C TYR A 254 -8.57 2.08 -5.38
N GLY A 255 -7.63 3.00 -5.57
CA GLY A 255 -7.47 4.18 -4.72
C GLY A 255 -8.72 5.06 -4.67
N LEU A 256 -9.38 5.30 -5.80
CA LEU A 256 -10.63 6.10 -5.83
C LEU A 256 -11.81 5.38 -5.16
N ALA A 257 -11.96 4.06 -5.35
CA ALA A 257 -13.02 3.29 -4.72
C ALA A 257 -12.87 3.27 -3.19
N ILE A 258 -11.64 3.06 -2.69
CA ILE A 258 -11.34 3.04 -1.25
C ILE A 258 -11.52 4.44 -0.64
N LEU A 259 -11.04 5.49 -1.30
CA LEU A 259 -11.22 6.87 -0.84
C LEU A 259 -12.71 7.26 -0.80
N ASN A 260 -13.51 6.82 -1.78
CA ASN A 260 -14.95 7.04 -1.77
C ASN A 260 -15.65 6.26 -0.64
N LEU A 261 -15.19 5.04 -0.32
CA LEU A 261 -15.69 4.27 0.80
C LEU A 261 -15.37 4.93 2.15
N VAL A 262 -14.13 5.40 2.34
CA VAL A 262 -13.72 6.15 3.55
C VAL A 262 -14.50 7.45 3.67
N ARG A 263 -14.68 8.21 2.58
CA ARG A 263 -15.51 9.43 2.56
C ARG A 263 -16.96 9.13 2.89
N ALA A 264 -17.54 8.07 2.35
CA ALA A 264 -18.90 7.64 2.66
C ALA A 264 -19.03 7.24 4.15
N GLY A 265 -18.05 6.52 4.69
CA GLY A 265 -17.97 6.20 6.11
C GLY A 265 -17.92 7.45 6.99
N GLY A 266 -17.08 8.43 6.64
CA GLY A 266 -16.99 9.72 7.36
C GLY A 266 -18.30 10.52 7.33
N ILE A 267 -18.95 10.62 6.16
CA ILE A 267 -20.25 11.29 6.01
C ILE A 267 -21.31 10.59 6.88
N LEU A 268 -21.32 9.25 6.88
CA LEU A 268 -22.26 8.48 7.69
C LEU A 268 -22.06 8.74 9.20
N THR A 269 -20.82 8.76 9.68
CA THR A 269 -20.52 9.03 11.10
C THR A 269 -21.00 10.43 11.51
N VAL A 270 -20.74 11.45 10.68
CA VAL A 270 -21.20 12.82 10.94
C VAL A 270 -22.74 12.90 10.91
N ALA A 271 -23.39 12.25 9.95
CA ALA A 271 -24.85 12.21 9.87
C ALA A 271 -25.49 11.55 11.10
N VAL A 272 -24.90 10.46 11.59
CA VAL A 272 -25.34 9.78 12.82
C VAL A 272 -25.17 10.70 14.04
N MET A 273 -24.04 11.38 14.18
CA MET A 273 -23.82 12.34 15.28
C MET A 273 -24.84 13.49 15.25
N ILE A 274 -25.05 14.11 14.08
CA ILE A 274 -26.01 15.21 13.92
C ILE A 274 -27.44 14.73 14.23
N GLY A 275 -27.82 13.56 13.72
CA GLY A 275 -29.11 12.95 13.99
C GLY A 275 -29.34 12.66 15.48
N PHE A 276 -28.31 12.13 16.17
CA PHE A 276 -28.36 11.86 17.60
C PHE A 276 -28.52 13.14 18.42
N ILE A 277 -27.74 14.18 18.12
CA ILE A 277 -27.84 15.48 18.80
C ILE A 277 -29.23 16.09 18.58
N GLY A 278 -29.73 16.09 17.34
CA GLY A 278 -31.06 16.60 17.02
C GLY A 278 -32.19 15.85 17.74
N PHE A 279 -32.07 14.51 17.84
CA PHE A 279 -33.01 13.69 18.60
C PHE A 279 -33.00 14.00 20.10
N SER A 280 -31.82 14.12 20.71
CA SER A 280 -31.67 14.44 22.13
C SER A 280 -32.29 15.80 22.45
N ILE A 281 -31.99 16.82 21.65
CA ILE A 281 -32.54 18.17 21.83
C ILE A 281 -34.07 18.16 21.69
N ARG A 282 -34.63 17.44 20.72
CA ARG A 282 -36.09 17.35 20.53
C ARG A 282 -36.77 16.62 21.69
N LYS A 283 -36.11 15.63 22.29
CA LYS A 283 -36.60 14.94 23.48
C LYS A 283 -36.63 15.88 24.68
N ASP A 284 -35.58 16.67 24.89
CA ASP A 284 -35.50 17.63 26.00
C ASP A 284 -36.60 18.71 25.89
N TYR A 285 -36.85 19.25 24.69
CA TYR A 285 -37.95 20.19 24.47
C TYR A 285 -39.33 19.58 24.77
N ARG A 286 -39.55 18.30 24.41
CA ARG A 286 -40.82 17.59 24.70
C ARG A 286 -41.01 17.33 26.20
N VAL A 287 -39.93 17.00 26.91
CA VAL A 287 -39.97 16.81 28.36
C VAL A 287 -40.25 18.13 29.07
N GLN A 288 -39.56 19.21 28.68
CA GLN A 288 -39.81 20.55 29.26
C GLN A 288 -41.23 21.05 28.98
N ALA A 289 -41.75 20.87 27.75
CA ALA A 289 -43.13 21.24 27.45
C ALA A 289 -44.15 20.48 28.31
N LYS A 290 -43.90 19.21 28.60
CA LYS A 290 -44.76 18.39 29.46
C LYS A 290 -44.66 18.81 30.93
N VAL A 291 -43.47 19.11 31.44
CA VAL A 291 -43.27 19.63 32.81
C VAL A 291 -43.97 20.98 32.99
N ASN A 292 -43.79 21.92 32.06
CA ASN A 292 -44.42 23.24 32.10
C ASN A 292 -45.96 23.14 32.04
N SER A 293 -46.52 22.18 31.30
CA SER A 293 -47.96 21.95 31.27
C SER A 293 -48.51 21.41 32.60
N ILE A 294 -47.73 20.58 33.32
CA ILE A 294 -48.13 20.05 34.62
C ILE A 294 -48.07 21.14 35.69
N GLU A 295 -47.03 21.98 35.69
CA GLU A 295 -46.91 23.12 36.61
C GLU A 295 -48.03 24.16 36.39
N ALA A 296 -48.38 24.44 35.13
CA ALA A 296 -49.49 25.34 34.80
C ALA A 296 -50.86 24.82 35.29
N THR A 297 -51.05 23.50 35.29
CA THR A 297 -52.30 22.88 35.78
C THR A 297 -52.32 22.79 37.32
N GLY A 298 -51.17 22.58 37.96
CA GLY A 298 -51.03 22.52 39.42
C GLY A 298 -51.20 23.87 40.13
N SER A 299 -50.83 24.98 39.49
CA SER A 299 -50.99 26.33 40.05
C SER A 299 -52.45 26.82 40.07
N ALA A 300 -53.36 26.20 39.32
CA ALA A 300 -54.77 26.61 39.23
C ALA A 300 -55.68 25.96 40.31
N GLY A 301 -55.21 24.92 41.01
CA GLY A 301 -56.02 24.15 41.98
C GLY A 301 -55.92 24.59 43.45
N GLY A 302 -55.12 25.60 43.77
CA GLY A 302 -54.81 26.00 45.15
C GLY A 302 -55.64 27.18 45.68
N HIS A 303 -56.97 27.07 45.68
CA HIS A 303 -57.81 28.00 46.45
C HIS A 303 -58.70 27.19 47.40
N ILE A 304 -58.17 26.96 48.61
CA ILE A 304 -58.94 26.41 49.73
C ILE A 304 -59.66 27.60 50.38
N PRO A 305 -61.00 27.65 50.39
CA PRO A 305 -61.72 28.74 51.04
C PRO A 305 -61.56 28.60 52.54
N SER A 306 -61.03 29.64 53.19
CA SER A 306 -61.04 29.76 54.65
C SER A 306 -62.41 30.29 55.07
N SER A 307 -62.94 29.59 56.08
CA SER A 307 -64.17 29.84 56.85
C SER A 307 -64.39 31.27 57.30
#